data_AF-A0AAJ2E0G3-F1
#
_entry.id   AF-A0AAJ2E0G3-F1
#
_cell.length_a   1.000
_cell.length_b   1.000
_cell.length_c   1.000
_cell.angle_alpha   90.00
_cell.angle_beta   90.00
_cell.angle_gamma   90.00
#
_symmetry.space_group_name_H-M   'P 1'
#
loop_
_entity.id
_entity.type
_entity.pdbx_description
1 polymer ?
#
loop_
_entity_poly.entity_id
_entity_poly.type
_entity_poly.pdbx_seq_one_letter_code
_entity_poly.pdbx_strand_id
1 'polypeptide(L)'
;MSHPPEEDHGSTREARFRRYDAAGEASVRADLDEAATSDPEAASKRAWLHGKEVAHQDEQFRAMFASVNSANDAAQLARESAQASRRSAFWTMIAAIAATAGVIVNAAIALGWLDWLKR
;
A
#
# COMPACT_ATOMS: atom_id res chain seq x y z
N MET A 1 -12.34 -58.89 4.48
CA MET A 1 -13.24 -57.84 3.96
C MET A 1 -12.36 -56.62 3.76
N SER A 2 -11.80 -56.47 2.55
CA SER A 2 -10.72 -55.53 2.26
C SER A 2 -11.31 -54.19 1.83
N HIS A 3 -10.97 -53.12 2.55
CA HIS A 3 -11.26 -51.75 2.15
C HIS A 3 -10.54 -51.44 0.81
N PRO A 4 -11.21 -50.83 -0.18
CA PRO A 4 -10.52 -50.32 -1.36
C PRO A 4 -9.66 -49.09 -0.97
N PRO A 5 -8.50 -48.87 -1.62
CA PRO A 5 -7.64 -47.72 -1.35
C PRO A 5 -8.28 -46.44 -1.91
N GLU A 6 -8.60 -45.47 -1.05
CA GLU A 6 -9.11 -44.15 -1.44
C GLU A 6 -8.01 -43.14 -1.87
N GLU A 7 -6.78 -43.58 -2.11
CA GLU A 7 -5.62 -42.68 -2.14
C GLU A 7 -5.19 -42.15 -3.53
N ASP A 8 -5.81 -42.55 -4.66
CA ASP A 8 -5.17 -42.34 -5.97
C ASP A 8 -5.67 -41.10 -6.76
N HIS A 9 -6.81 -40.53 -6.40
CA HIS A 9 -7.42 -39.46 -7.21
C HIS A 9 -6.80 -38.07 -6.95
N GLY A 10 -6.37 -37.79 -5.72
CA GLY A 10 -5.75 -36.52 -5.33
C GLY A 10 -4.32 -36.38 -5.86
N SER A 11 -3.50 -37.42 -5.65
CA SER A 11 -2.10 -37.49 -6.10
C SER A 11 -1.97 -37.33 -7.63
N THR A 12 -2.86 -37.99 -8.38
CA THR A 12 -2.87 -37.90 -9.85
C THR A 12 -3.25 -36.49 -10.30
N ARG A 13 -4.18 -35.82 -9.61
CA ARG A 13 -4.56 -34.43 -9.91
C ARG A 13 -3.41 -33.46 -9.65
N GLU A 14 -2.70 -33.62 -8.53
CA GLU A 14 -1.55 -32.79 -8.18
C GLU A 14 -0.39 -32.97 -9.18
N ALA A 15 -0.13 -34.20 -9.62
CA ALA A 15 0.84 -34.47 -10.66
C ALA A 15 0.48 -33.77 -11.98
N ARG A 16 -0.80 -33.78 -12.37
CA ARG A 16 -1.28 -33.04 -13.55
C ARG A 16 -1.08 -31.54 -13.40
N PHE A 17 -1.44 -30.96 -12.26
CA PHE A 17 -1.31 -29.52 -12.03
C PHE A 17 0.16 -29.06 -12.01
N ARG A 18 1.07 -29.87 -11.46
CA ARG A 18 2.51 -29.61 -11.56
C ARG A 18 3.02 -29.60 -13.01
N ARG A 19 2.45 -30.44 -13.88
CA ARG A 19 2.78 -30.40 -15.33
C ARG A 19 2.28 -29.11 -15.98
N TYR A 20 1.08 -28.65 -15.62
CA TYR A 20 0.54 -27.37 -16.12
C TYR A 20 1.38 -26.18 -15.63
N ASP A 21 1.83 -26.21 -14.38
CA ASP A 21 2.76 -25.20 -13.85
C ASP A 21 4.09 -25.17 -14.62
N ALA A 22 4.65 -26.34 -14.97
CA ALA A 22 5.87 -26.43 -15.74
C ALA A 22 5.71 -25.97 -17.20
N ALA A 23 4.54 -26.20 -17.81
CA ALA A 23 4.22 -25.73 -19.16
C ALA A 23 3.93 -24.22 -19.23
N GLY A 24 3.39 -23.66 -18.15
CA GLY A 24 3.06 -22.25 -18.03
C GLY A 24 1.68 -21.88 -18.60
N GLU A 25 1.09 -20.82 -18.04
CA GLU A 25 -0.32 -20.45 -18.32
C GLU A 25 -0.60 -20.15 -19.79
N ALA A 26 0.32 -19.47 -20.48
CA ALA A 26 0.15 -19.13 -21.90
C ALA A 26 0.11 -20.39 -22.77
N SER A 27 0.94 -21.38 -22.47
CA SER A 27 0.95 -22.66 -23.18
C SER A 27 -0.32 -23.46 -22.91
N VAL A 28 -0.81 -23.47 -21.67
CA VAL A 28 -2.05 -24.19 -21.30
C VAL A 28 -3.28 -23.54 -21.92
N ARG A 29 -3.31 -22.20 -22.05
CA ARG A 29 -4.38 -21.48 -22.78
C ARG A 29 -4.34 -21.81 -24.28
N ALA A 30 -3.17 -21.77 -24.90
CA ALA A 30 -3.01 -22.11 -26.32
C ALA A 30 -3.43 -23.56 -26.61
N ASP A 31 -3.04 -24.50 -25.74
CA ASP A 31 -3.41 -25.91 -25.82
C ASP A 31 -4.92 -26.12 -25.62
N LEU A 32 -5.60 -25.30 -24.80
CA LEU A 32 -7.06 -25.30 -24.69
C LEU A 32 -7.79 -24.72 -25.90
N ASP A 33 -7.19 -23.73 -26.57
CA ASP A 33 -7.74 -23.11 -27.77
C ASP A 33 -7.57 -24.02 -29.00
N GLU A 34 -6.47 -24.80 -29.04
CA GLU A 34 -6.19 -25.79 -30.09
C GLU A 34 -6.91 -27.13 -29.85
N ALA A 35 -7.13 -27.50 -28.58
CA ALA A 35 -7.87 -28.70 -28.21
C ALA A 35 -9.34 -28.60 -28.65
N ALA A 36 -9.72 -29.44 -29.62
CA ALA A 36 -11.12 -29.69 -29.93
C ALA A 36 -11.87 -30.18 -28.66
N THR A 37 -13.20 -29.99 -28.63
CA THR A 37 -14.12 -30.31 -27.51
C THR A 37 -13.97 -31.72 -26.88
N SER A 38 -13.21 -32.62 -27.51
CA SER A 38 -12.94 -33.98 -27.08
C SER A 38 -11.68 -34.18 -26.21
N ASP A 39 -10.88 -33.14 -25.90
CA ASP A 39 -9.74 -33.33 -24.99
C ASP A 39 -10.22 -33.66 -23.56
N PRO A 40 -9.95 -34.87 -23.03
CA PRO A 40 -10.34 -35.25 -21.68
C PRO A 40 -9.67 -34.40 -20.59
N GLU A 41 -8.53 -33.76 -20.88
CA GLU A 41 -7.84 -32.89 -19.94
C GLU A 41 -8.32 -31.43 -19.97
N ALA A 42 -9.15 -31.04 -20.95
CA ALA A 42 -9.61 -29.65 -21.10
C ALA A 42 -10.33 -29.12 -19.86
N ALA A 43 -11.17 -29.95 -19.22
CA ALA A 43 -11.85 -29.57 -17.97
C ALA A 43 -10.84 -29.33 -16.83
N SER A 44 -9.79 -30.14 -16.74
CA SER A 44 -8.74 -30.01 -15.72
C SER A 44 -7.86 -28.78 -15.95
N LYS A 45 -7.51 -28.48 -17.21
CA LYS A 45 -6.73 -27.29 -17.60
C LYS A 45 -7.51 -26.01 -17.30
N ARG A 46 -8.81 -25.95 -17.61
CA ARG A 46 -9.69 -24.81 -17.27
C ARG A 46 -9.82 -24.61 -15.76
N ALA A 47 -9.99 -25.69 -15.00
CA ALA A 47 -10.08 -25.62 -13.55
C ALA A 47 -8.78 -25.09 -12.91
N TRP A 48 -7.63 -25.49 -13.45
CA TRP A 48 -6.32 -24.98 -13.02
C TRP A 48 -6.14 -23.48 -13.36
N LEU A 49 -6.49 -23.05 -14.58
CA LEU A 49 -6.44 -21.63 -14.97
C LEU A 49 -7.35 -20.76 -14.10
N HIS A 50 -8.56 -21.22 -13.79
CA HIS A 50 -9.47 -20.51 -12.89
C HIS A 50 -8.88 -20.40 -11.48
N GLY A 51 -8.20 -21.43 -10.98
CA GLY A 51 -7.51 -21.38 -9.69
C GLY A 51 -6.38 -20.33 -9.66
N LYS A 52 -5.61 -20.22 -10.75
CA LYS A 52 -4.55 -19.20 -10.90
C LYS A 52 -5.10 -17.78 -10.92
N GLU A 53 -6.19 -17.57 -11.65
CA GLU A 53 -6.86 -16.27 -11.75
C GLU A 53 -7.39 -15.80 -10.38
N VAL A 54 -8.04 -16.70 -9.63
CA VAL A 54 -8.49 -16.40 -8.26
C VAL A 54 -7.31 -16.03 -7.35
N ALA A 55 -6.21 -16.78 -7.42
CA ALA A 55 -5.01 -16.48 -6.63
C ALA A 55 -4.39 -15.12 -7.00
N HIS A 56 -4.36 -14.76 -8.29
CA HIS A 56 -3.90 -13.44 -8.75
C HIS A 56 -4.82 -12.32 -8.25
N GLN A 57 -6.14 -12.53 -8.27
CA GLN A 57 -7.09 -11.56 -7.74
C GLN A 57 -6.92 -11.38 -6.23
N ASP A 58 -6.74 -12.46 -5.46
CA ASP A 58 -6.48 -12.38 -4.02
C ASP A 58 -5.21 -11.61 -3.69
N GLU A 59 -4.14 -11.78 -4.48
CA GLU A 59 -2.91 -11.01 -4.34
C GLU A 59 -3.10 -9.54 -4.67
N GLN A 60 -3.87 -9.22 -5.71
CA GLN A 60 -4.23 -7.85 -6.08
C GLN A 60 -5.12 -7.19 -5.01
N PHE A 61 -6.10 -7.91 -4.48
CA PHE A 61 -6.91 -7.45 -3.36
C PHE A 61 -6.04 -7.19 -2.13
N ARG A 62 -5.12 -8.10 -1.79
CA ARG A 62 -4.18 -7.92 -0.67
C ARG A 62 -3.29 -6.69 -0.88
N ALA A 63 -2.78 -6.47 -2.10
CA ALA A 63 -1.99 -5.29 -2.43
C ALA A 63 -2.83 -4.00 -2.36
N MET A 64 -4.09 -4.05 -2.81
CA MET A 64 -5.02 -2.93 -2.75
C MET A 64 -5.37 -2.58 -1.30
N PHE A 65 -5.65 -3.56 -0.44
CA PHE A 65 -5.85 -3.33 0.99
C PHE A 65 -4.60 -2.77 1.67
N ALA A 66 -3.41 -3.25 1.32
CA ALA A 66 -2.16 -2.68 1.80
C ALA A 66 -2.00 -1.21 1.36
N SER A 67 -2.35 -0.88 0.11
CA SER A 67 -2.33 0.50 -0.39
C SER A 67 -3.39 1.40 0.25
N VAL A 68 -4.55 0.86 0.61
CA VAL A 68 -5.61 1.62 1.30
C VAL A 68 -5.21 1.86 2.74
N ASN A 69 -4.61 0.88 3.41
CA ASN A 69 -4.10 1.05 4.76
C ASN A 69 -2.96 2.08 4.79
N SER A 70 -2.03 2.05 3.82
CA SER A 70 -0.98 3.06 3.71
C SER A 70 -1.51 4.44 3.32
N ALA A 71 -2.56 4.52 2.49
CA ALA A 71 -3.23 5.79 2.18
C ALA A 71 -3.97 6.37 3.40
N ASN A 72 -4.54 5.52 4.25
CA ASN A 72 -5.17 5.94 5.50
C ASN A 72 -4.13 6.43 6.53
N ASP A 73 -3.00 5.74 6.67
CA ASP A 73 -1.88 6.20 7.49
C ASP A 73 -1.31 7.54 6.98
N ALA A 74 -1.20 7.71 5.66
CA ALA A 74 -0.79 8.99 5.07
C ALA A 74 -1.81 10.12 5.31
N ALA A 75 -3.11 9.80 5.28
CA ALA A 75 -4.18 10.75 5.58
C ALA A 75 -4.22 11.16 7.06
N GLN A 76 -3.93 10.23 7.98
CA GLN A 76 -3.78 10.51 9.41
C GLN A 76 -2.52 11.35 9.68
N LEU A 77 -1.38 11.00 9.06
CA LEU A 77 -0.14 11.79 9.13
C LEU A 77 -0.33 13.22 8.60
N ALA A 78 -1.12 13.41 7.54
CA ALA A 78 -1.44 14.74 7.02
C ALA A 78 -2.32 15.56 8.01
N ARG A 79 -3.24 14.90 8.73
CA ARG A 79 -4.05 15.55 9.78
C ARG A 79 -3.24 15.91 11.02
N GLU A 80 -2.33 15.04 11.45
CA GLU A 80 -1.45 15.29 12.60
C GLU A 80 -0.41 16.39 12.29
N SER A 81 0.13 16.42 11.06
CA SER A 81 1.05 17.46 10.58
C SER A 81 0.42 18.87 10.60
N ALA A 82 -0.88 18.97 10.27
CA ALA A 82 -1.60 20.24 10.30
C ALA A 82 -1.83 20.79 11.71
N GLN A 83 -1.92 19.93 12.73
CA GLN A 83 -2.04 20.35 14.13
C GLN A 83 -0.67 20.65 14.77
N ALA A 84 0.38 19.90 14.42
CA ALA A 84 1.74 20.12 14.91
C ALA A 84 2.32 21.47 14.43
N SER A 85 2.06 21.86 13.18
CA SER A 85 2.50 23.15 12.62
C SER A 85 1.94 24.38 13.34
N ARG A 86 0.76 24.29 13.95
CA ARG A 86 0.15 25.44 14.66
C ARG A 86 0.86 25.75 15.98
N ARG A 87 1.43 24.74 16.65
CA ARG A 87 2.15 24.95 17.92
C ARG A 87 3.58 25.44 17.73
N SER A 88 4.29 24.96 16.71
CA SER A 88 5.65 25.43 16.42
C SER A 88 5.67 26.82 15.81
N ALA A 89 4.76 27.11 14.87
CA ALA A 89 4.61 28.43 14.27
C ALA A 89 4.23 29.52 15.30
N PHE A 90 3.48 29.13 16.35
CA PHE A 90 3.12 30.05 17.43
C PHE A 90 4.35 30.43 18.27
N TRP A 91 5.20 29.47 18.64
CA TRP A 91 6.42 29.75 19.40
C TRP A 91 7.45 30.53 18.59
N THR A 92 7.59 30.26 17.29
CA THR A 92 8.50 31.03 16.44
C THR A 92 8.00 32.47 16.23
N MET A 93 6.70 32.68 16.07
CA MET A 93 6.11 34.01 16.00
C MET A 93 6.34 34.80 17.30
N ILE A 94 6.18 34.17 18.46
CA ILE A 94 6.47 34.80 19.76
C ILE A 94 7.96 35.15 19.89
N ALA A 95 8.85 34.23 19.53
CA ALA A 95 10.29 34.47 19.59
C ALA A 95 10.70 35.64 18.67
N ALA A 96 10.13 35.72 17.47
CA ALA A 96 10.36 36.82 16.54
C ALA A 96 9.88 38.17 17.10
N ILE A 97 8.71 38.20 17.75
CA ILE A 97 8.18 39.41 18.40
C ILE A 97 9.09 39.85 19.56
N ALA A 98 9.51 38.92 20.42
CA ALA A 98 10.39 39.22 21.55
C ALA A 98 11.75 39.76 21.10
N ALA A 99 12.35 39.15 20.07
CA ALA A 99 13.61 39.62 19.50
C ALA A 99 13.48 41.03 18.89
N THR A 100 12.39 41.27 18.13
CA THR A 100 12.13 42.58 17.52
C THR A 100 11.88 43.65 18.59
N ALA A 101 11.12 43.32 19.64
CA ALA A 101 10.86 44.24 20.75
C ALA A 101 12.16 44.65 21.46
N GLY A 102 13.07 43.70 21.71
CA GLY A 102 14.39 43.99 22.31
C GLY A 102 15.23 44.96 21.47
N VAL A 103 15.27 44.75 20.14
CA VAL A 103 15.98 45.64 19.22
C VAL A 103 15.35 47.03 19.17
N ILE A 104 14.02 47.12 19.13
CA ILE A 104 13.29 48.41 19.11
C ILE A 104 13.53 49.18 20.40
N VAL A 105 13.47 48.52 21.56
CA VAL A 105 13.73 49.17 22.87
C VAL A 105 15.17 49.66 22.94
N ASN A 106 16.15 48.84 22.54
CA ASN A 106 17.55 49.25 22.52
C ASN A 106 17.81 50.43 21.56
N ALA A 107 17.20 50.39 20.37
CA ALA A 107 17.28 51.48 19.40
C ALA A 107 16.62 52.76 19.93
N ALA A 108 15.47 52.67 20.59
CA ALA A 108 14.77 53.82 21.17
C ALA A 108 15.58 54.50 22.29
N ILE A 109 16.32 53.73 23.09
CA ILE A 109 17.25 54.26 24.10
C ILE A 109 18.46 54.90 23.41
N ALA A 110 19.06 54.22 22.43
CA ALA A 110 20.26 54.70 21.73
C ALA A 110 20.00 55.95 20.86
N LEU A 111 18.78 56.11 20.32
CA LEU A 111 18.35 57.26 19.52
C LEU A 111 17.88 58.45 20.38
N GLY A 112 17.94 58.36 21.72
CA GLY A 112 17.60 59.46 22.62
C GLY A 112 16.11 59.83 22.64
N TRP A 113 15.22 59.01 22.07
CA TRP A 113 13.78 59.27 22.04
C TRP A 113 13.15 59.38 23.44
N LEU A 114 13.74 58.68 24.42
CA LEU A 114 13.31 58.77 25.82
C LEU A 114 13.57 60.16 26.44
N ASP A 115 14.55 60.90 25.93
CA ASP A 115 14.90 62.24 26.40
C ASP A 115 13.99 63.31 25.76
N TRP A 116 13.49 63.05 24.54
CA TRP A 116 12.50 63.90 23.87
C TRP A 116 11.10 63.79 24.49
N LEU A 117 10.69 62.59 24.92
CA LEU A 117 9.39 62.33 25.56
C LEU A 117 9.25 62.92 26.97
N LYS A 118 10.37 63.37 27.56
CA LYS A 118 10.43 63.93 28.92
C LYS A 118 10.39 65.46 28.96
N ARG A 119 10.32 66.12 27.79
CA ARG A 119 10.34 67.59 27.66
C ARG A 119 8.98 68.18 27.32
#